data_AF-A0A3B3RAK4-F1
#
_entry.id   AF-A0A3B3RAK4-F1
#
_cell.length_a   1.000
_cell.length_b   1.000
_cell.length_c   1.000
_cell.angle_alpha   90.00
_cell.angle_beta   90.00
_cell.angle_gamma   90.00
#
_symmetry.space_group_name_H-M   'P 1'
#
loop_
_entity.id
_entity.type
_entity.pdbx_description
1 polymer ?
#
loop_
_entity_poly.entity_id
_entity_poly.type
_entity_poly.pdbx_seq_one_letter_code
_entity_poly.pdbx_strand_id
1 'polypeptide(L)'
;MTKLLEWLLGISVVMSTWGLLTFDLLDLKLPPVYKEVAWPMPVYLLVVFGCYSLATVGYRVATFNDCNEASQELQAQIKEAKKDLQKKGLKF
;
A
#
# COMPACT_ATOMS: atom_id res chain seq x y z
N MET A 1 -9.15 -24.47 5.94
CA MET A 1 -9.30 -23.26 6.76
C MET A 1 -8.99 -22.05 5.90
N THR A 2 -9.94 -21.14 5.71
CA THR A 2 -9.73 -19.97 4.86
C THR A 2 -8.87 -18.95 5.60
N LYS A 3 -7.79 -18.46 4.96
CA LYS A 3 -6.88 -17.46 5.54
C LYS A 3 -7.61 -16.21 6.07
N LEU A 4 -8.73 -15.86 5.44
CA LEU A 4 -9.63 -14.80 5.90
C LEU A 4 -10.15 -15.03 7.32
N LEU A 5 -10.54 -16.26 7.68
CA LEU A 5 -11.06 -16.57 9.01
C LEU A 5 -9.97 -16.39 10.07
N GLU A 6 -8.74 -16.81 9.79
CA GLU A 6 -7.58 -16.62 10.67
C GLU A 6 -7.33 -15.13 10.94
N TRP A 7 -7.36 -14.29 9.89
CA TRP A 7 -7.19 -12.85 10.02
C TRP A 7 -8.34 -12.18 10.78
N LEU A 8 -9.59 -12.54 10.47
CA LEU A 8 -10.77 -12.00 11.15
C LEU A 8 -10.77 -12.34 12.64
N LEU A 9 -10.43 -13.57 13.00
CA LEU A 9 -10.32 -13.99 14.40
C LEU A 9 -9.19 -13.23 15.10
N GLY A 10 -8.01 -13.09 14.47
CA GLY A 10 -6.90 -12.33 15.03
C GLY A 10 -7.27 -10.86 15.30
N ILE A 11 -7.89 -10.19 14.32
CA ILE A 11 -8.35 -8.80 14.47
C ILE A 11 -9.41 -8.69 15.56
N SER A 12 -10.35 -9.63 15.63
CA SER A 12 -11.39 -9.64 16.66
C SER A 12 -10.79 -9.71 18.06
N VAL A 13 -9.80 -10.57 18.29
CA VAL A 13 -9.14 -10.69 19.61
C VAL A 13 -8.44 -9.39 19.98
N VAL A 14 -7.68 -8.81 19.05
CA VAL A 14 -6.98 -7.53 19.28
C VAL A 14 -7.97 -6.40 19.60
N MET A 15 -9.05 -6.29 18.84
CA MET A 15 -10.09 -5.27 19.04
C MET A 15 -10.84 -5.47 20.37
N SER A 16 -11.11 -6.72 20.76
CA SER A 16 -11.73 -7.02 22.04
C SER A 16 -10.81 -6.68 23.21
N THR A 17 -9.52 -7.07 23.15
CA THR A 17 -8.53 -6.70 24.17
C THR A 17 -8.39 -5.18 24.26
N TRP A 18 -8.35 -4.50 23.12
CA TRP A 18 -8.32 -3.05 23.03
C TRP A 18 -9.51 -2.40 23.75
N GLY A 19 -10.73 -2.79 23.37
CA GLY A 19 -11.96 -2.25 23.95
C GLY A 19 -12.03 -2.45 25.46
N LEU A 20 -11.65 -3.65 25.94
CA LEU A 20 -11.61 -3.95 27.38
C LEU A 20 -10.64 -3.02 28.13
N LEU A 21 -9.48 -2.72 27.55
CA LEU A 21 -8.49 -1.80 28.13
C LEU A 21 -8.98 -0.35 28.13
N THR A 22 -9.70 0.10 27.10
CA THR A 22 -10.21 1.47 27.02
C THR A 22 -11.42 1.74 27.90
N PHE A 23 -12.33 0.76 28.03
CA PHE A 23 -13.55 0.89 28.83
C PHE A 23 -13.37 0.50 30.30
N ASP A 24 -12.17 0.04 30.68
CA ASP A 24 -11.82 -0.41 32.03
C ASP A 24 -12.86 -1.38 32.64
N LEU A 25 -13.34 -2.32 31.80
CA LEU A 25 -14.40 -3.25 32.18
C LEU A 25 -13.97 -4.27 33.25
N LEU A 26 -12.66 -4.35 33.54
CA LEU A 26 -12.04 -5.30 34.45
C LEU A 26 -11.56 -4.68 35.76
N ASP A 27 -11.84 -3.38 36.02
CA ASP A 27 -11.38 -2.65 37.21
C ASP A 27 -9.86 -2.82 37.43
N LEU A 28 -9.12 -2.84 36.32
CA LEU A 28 -7.67 -2.96 36.34
C LEU A 28 -7.18 -1.59 36.76
N LYS A 29 -6.68 -1.45 37.99
CA LYS A 29 -6.00 -0.25 38.51
C LYS A 29 -4.74 0.07 37.69
N LEU A 30 -4.93 0.48 36.45
CA LEU A 30 -3.91 0.90 35.52
C LEU A 30 -3.59 2.36 35.80
N PRO A 31 -2.30 2.73 35.81
CA PRO A 31 -1.90 4.12 35.98
C PRO A 31 -2.54 5.00 34.90
N PRO A 32 -2.96 6.24 35.22
CA PRO A 32 -3.70 7.11 34.30
C PRO A 32 -2.94 7.37 32.99
N VAL A 33 -1.61 7.40 33.03
CA VAL A 33 -0.72 7.55 31.87
C VAL A 33 -0.99 6.49 30.79
N TYR A 34 -1.28 5.25 31.18
CA TYR A 34 -1.55 4.19 30.21
C TYR A 34 -2.90 4.34 29.54
N LYS A 35 -3.91 4.90 30.23
CA LYS A 35 -5.23 5.15 29.64
C LYS A 35 -5.18 6.28 28.61
N GLU A 36 -4.42 7.33 28.91
CA GLU A 36 -4.23 8.47 28.01
C GLU A 36 -3.51 8.08 26.72
N VAL A 37 -2.52 7.19 26.80
CA VAL A 37 -1.83 6.64 25.62
C VAL A 37 -2.66 5.57 24.93
N ALA A 38 -3.43 4.79 25.69
CA ALA A 38 -4.29 3.78 25.12
C ALA A 38 -5.35 4.46 24.24
N TRP A 39 -6.23 5.30 24.76
CA TRP A 39 -7.35 5.86 23.99
C TRP A 39 -7.05 6.25 22.50
N PRO A 40 -5.98 6.98 22.16
CA PRO A 40 -5.63 7.35 20.77
C PRO A 40 -4.87 6.30 19.94
N MET A 41 -4.49 5.14 20.49
CA MET A 41 -3.61 4.15 19.84
C MET A 41 -4.11 3.66 18.46
N PRO A 42 -5.42 3.42 18.24
CA PRO A 42 -5.93 3.06 16.91
C PRO A 42 -5.72 4.18 15.87
N VAL A 43 -5.86 5.44 16.30
CA VAL A 43 -5.63 6.60 15.43
C VAL A 43 -4.14 6.70 15.08
N TYR A 44 -3.25 6.51 16.05
CA TYR A 44 -1.80 6.47 15.78
C TYR A 44 -1.44 5.35 14.79
N LEU A 45 -2.04 4.16 14.94
CA LEU A 45 -1.82 3.04 14.03
C LEU A 45 -2.26 3.40 12.59
N LEU A 46 -3.42 4.03 12.43
CA LEU A 46 -3.89 4.52 11.12
C LEU A 46 -2.95 5.56 10.51
N VAL A 47 -2.44 6.50 11.31
CA VAL A 47 -1.48 7.52 10.83
C VAL A 47 -0.19 6.87 10.36
N VAL A 48 0.39 5.97 11.15
CA VAL A 48 1.62 5.23 10.80
C VAL A 48 1.41 4.40 9.53
N PHE A 49 0.27 3.70 9.45
CA PHE A 49 -0.09 2.94 8.25
C PHE A 49 -0.23 3.84 7.01
N GLY A 50 -0.87 5.00 7.15
CA GLY A 50 -1.00 6.00 6.10
C GLY A 50 0.37 6.51 5.61
N CYS A 51 1.26 6.89 6.52
CA CYS A 51 2.62 7.32 6.20
C CYS A 51 3.42 6.22 5.50
N TYR A 52 3.35 4.98 6.01
CA TYR A 52 4.03 3.83 5.40
C TYR A 52 3.51 3.53 3.99
N SER A 53 2.19 3.59 3.80
CA SER A 53 1.55 3.39 2.49
C SER A 53 1.99 4.47 1.50
N LEU A 54 1.93 5.75 1.88
CA LEU A 54 2.39 6.85 1.04
C LEU A 54 3.87 6.75 0.69
N ALA A 55 4.73 6.41 1.66
CA ALA A 55 6.14 6.21 1.41
C ALA A 55 6.40 5.06 0.43
N THR A 56 5.68 3.94 0.58
CA THR A 56 5.80 2.78 -0.30
C THR A 56 5.35 3.09 -1.72
N VAL A 57 4.20 3.76 -1.88
CA VAL A 57 3.68 4.17 -3.18
C VAL A 57 4.61 5.20 -3.82
N GLY A 58 5.02 6.22 -3.07
CA GLY A 58 5.96 7.25 -3.55
C GLY A 58 7.29 6.65 -3.99
N TYR A 59 7.85 5.73 -3.22
CA TYR A 59 9.08 5.02 -3.58
C TYR A 59 8.92 4.20 -4.86
N ARG A 60 7.81 3.46 -5.00
CA ARG A 60 7.54 2.65 -6.20
C ARG A 60 7.30 3.50 -7.45
N VAL A 61 6.65 4.66 -7.30
CA VAL A 61 6.45 5.62 -8.39
C VAL A 61 7.77 6.27 -8.78
N ALA A 62 8.57 6.72 -7.81
CA ALA A 62 9.87 7.33 -8.07
C ALA A 62 10.90 6.34 -8.67
N THR A 63 10.79 5.06 -8.32
CA THR A 63 11.65 3.98 -8.82
C THR A 63 11.00 3.23 -10.00
N PHE A 64 9.89 3.75 -10.54
CA PHE A 64 9.33 3.18 -11.76
C PHE A 64 10.36 3.41 -12.86
N ASN A 65 11.07 2.34 -13.23
CA ASN A 65 12.14 2.39 -14.21
C ASN A 65 11.56 2.91 -15.53
N ASP A 66 11.85 4.17 -15.85
CA ASP A 66 11.58 4.70 -17.18
C ASP A 66 12.36 3.83 -18.16
N CYS A 67 11.68 2.89 -18.81
CA CYS A 67 12.23 2.05 -19.87
C CYS A 67 12.45 2.90 -21.13
N ASN A 68 13.28 3.94 -21.00
CA ASN A 68 13.59 4.89 -22.05
C ASN A 68 14.30 4.18 -23.21
N GLU A 69 15.13 3.19 -22.90
CA GLU A 69 15.81 2.34 -23.89
C GLU A 69 14.81 1.53 -24.71
N ALA A 70 13.88 0.83 -24.06
CA ALA A 70 12.82 0.07 -24.76
C ALA A 70 11.89 0.99 -25.57
N SER A 71 11.59 2.20 -25.06
CA SER A 71 10.82 3.21 -25.81
C SER A 71 11.56 3.66 -27.08
N GLN A 72 12.87 3.93 -26.98
CA GLN A 72 13.69 4.32 -28.13
C GLN A 72 13.84 3.20 -29.15
N GLU A 73 14.03 1.96 -28.69
CA GLU A 73 14.10 0.78 -29.56
C GLU A 73 12.78 0.56 -30.31
N LEU A 74 11.63 0.63 -29.61
CA LEU A 74 10.31 0.56 -30.23
C LEU A 74 10.09 1.69 -31.25
N GLN A 75 10.50 2.92 -30.94
CA GLN A 75 10.43 4.05 -31.88
C GLN A 75 11.27 3.80 -33.14
N ALA A 76 12.46 3.21 -33.00
CA ALA A 76 13.31 2.85 -34.13
C ALA A 76 12.64 1.79 -35.02
N GLN A 77 12.09 0.73 -34.41
CA GLN A 77 11.36 -0.33 -35.13
C GLN A 77 10.13 0.22 -35.87
N ILE A 78 9.37 1.15 -35.27
CA ILE A 78 8.25 1.83 -35.93
C ILE A 78 8.73 2.60 -37.16
N LYS A 79 9.87 3.30 -37.06
CA LYS A 79 10.42 4.08 -38.18
C LYS A 79 10.88 3.18 -39.33
N GLU A 80 11.49 2.04 -39.01
CA GLU A 80 11.91 1.05 -40.00
C GLU A 80 10.69 0.40 -40.69
N ALA A 81 9.70 -0.05 -39.91
CA ALA A 81 8.47 -0.60 -40.44
C ALA A 81 7.74 0.38 -41.37
N LYS A 82 7.66 1.67 -41.01
CA LYS A 82 7.10 2.72 -41.88
C LYS A 82 7.86 2.85 -43.20
N LYS A 83 9.20 2.83 -43.17
CA LYS A 83 10.01 2.89 -44.40
C LYS A 83 9.77 1.68 -45.29
N ASP A 84 9.72 0.49 -44.72
CA ASP A 84 9.51 -0.74 -45.47
C ASP A 84 8.11 -0.83 -46.07
N LEU A 85 7.09 -0.35 -45.36
CA LEU A 85 5.75 -0.26 -45.92
C LEU A 85 5.68 0.81 -47.04
N GLN A 86 6.40 1.94 -46.93
CA GLN A 86 6.52 2.92 -48.02
C GLN A 86 7.20 2.32 -49.26
N LYS A 87 8.27 1.53 -49.08
CA LYS A 87 8.91 0.79 -50.19
C LYS A 87 7.94 -0.18 -50.87
N LYS A 88 7.01 -0.75 -50.10
CA LYS A 88 5.93 -1.62 -50.61
C LYS A 88 4.76 -0.84 -51.25
N GLY A 89 4.86 0.49 -51.38
CA GLY A 89 3.88 1.33 -52.07
C GLY A 89 2.64 1.68 -51.26
N LEU A 90 2.62 1.35 -49.96
CA LEU A 90 1.49 1.63 -49.07
C LEU A 90 1.65 3.04 -48.46
N LYS A 91 0.54 3.77 -48.28
CA LYS A 91 0.52 5.12 -47.65
C LYS A 91 -0.15 5.03 -46.26
N PHE A 92 0.49 5.63 -45.25
CA PHE A 92 0.05 5.77 -43.84
C PHE A 92 0.56 7.08 -43.28
#